data_AF-A0A259L7G1-F1
#
_entry.id   AF-A0A259L7G1-F1
#
_cell.length_a   1.000
_cell.length_b   1.000
_cell.length_c   1.000
_cell.angle_alpha   90.00
_cell.angle_beta   90.00
_cell.angle_gamma   90.00
#
_symmetry.space_group_name_H-M   'P 1'
#
loop_
_entity.id
_entity.type
_entity.pdbx_description
1 polymer ?
#
loop_
_entity_poly.entity_id
_entity_poly.type
_entity_poly.pdbx_seq_one_letter_code
_entity_poly.pdbx_strand_id
1 'polypeptide(L)'
;MLTNPYPYVFDRRKIWREFFRLLPISLFVMAFGAAFGLAAIQNGLSPLESLLMSGAVFAGASQFAAVDMWGAEVSVLPLMAVVFAINSRHLLMGASLYPMLKDVTPGKRYSLLLVMTD
;
A
#
# COMPACT_ATOMS: atom_id res chain seq x y z
N MET A 1 32.49 8.82 -16.19
CA MET A 1 31.12 9.20 -16.59
C MET A 1 30.20 8.05 -16.26
N LEU A 2 29.51 8.09 -15.12
CA LEU A 2 28.51 7.08 -14.78
C LEU A 2 27.25 7.41 -15.58
N THR A 3 26.99 6.67 -16.65
CA THR A 3 25.74 6.76 -17.41
C THR A 3 24.62 6.34 -16.47
N ASN A 4 23.84 7.31 -15.98
CA ASN A 4 22.62 7.01 -15.24
C ASN A 4 21.68 6.22 -16.18
N PRO A 5 21.43 4.92 -15.96
CA PRO A 5 20.62 4.12 -16.87
C PRO A 5 19.12 4.47 -16.78
N TYR A 6 18.74 5.31 -15.81
CA TYR A 6 17.36 5.69 -15.55
C TYR A 6 17.20 7.21 -15.41
N PRO A 7 17.16 7.97 -16.52
CA PRO A 7 16.75 9.37 -16.47
C PRO A 7 15.24 9.42 -16.18
N TYR A 8 14.86 9.39 -14.90
CA TYR A 8 13.50 9.59 -14.43
C TYR A 8 13.11 11.06 -14.61
N VAL A 9 12.75 11.41 -15.84
CA VAL A 9 12.18 12.72 -16.19
C VAL A 9 10.67 12.65 -15.95
N PHE A 10 10.18 13.49 -15.03
CA PHE A 10 8.74 13.68 -14.82
C PHE A 10 8.10 14.27 -16.09
N ASP A 11 7.55 13.41 -16.93
CA ASP A 11 6.80 13.78 -18.13
C ASP A 11 5.30 13.53 -17.88
N ARG A 12 4.53 14.62 -17.81
CA ARG A 12 3.09 14.59 -17.59
C ARG A 12 2.37 13.66 -18.57
N ARG A 13 2.76 13.65 -19.85
CA ARG A 13 2.13 12.80 -20.87
C ARG A 13 2.40 11.32 -20.63
N LYS A 14 3.62 10.99 -20.19
CA LYS A 14 3.96 9.60 -19.80
C LYS A 14 3.17 9.17 -18.58
N ILE A 15 3.07 10.01 -17.54
CA ILE A 15 2.29 9.71 -16.33
C ILE A 15 0.83 9.39 -16.67
N TRP A 16 0.18 10.24 -17.48
CA TRP A 16 -1.20 10.00 -17.88
C TRP A 16 -1.37 8.71 -18.67
N ARG A 17 -0.45 8.41 -19.59
CA ARG A 17 -0.50 7.16 -20.35
C ARG A 17 -0.32 5.93 -19.47
N GLU A 18 0.65 5.95 -18.56
CA GLU A 18 0.87 4.83 -17.63
C GLU A 18 -0.29 4.70 -16.63
N PHE A 19 -0.90 5.80 -16.19
CA PHE A 19 -2.11 5.77 -15.37
C PHE A 19 -3.25 5.01 -16.06
N PHE A 20 -3.57 5.34 -17.33
CA PHE A 20 -4.62 4.63 -18.06
C PHE A 20 -4.27 3.18 -18.38
N ARG A 21 -2.98 2.82 -18.47
CA ARG A 21 -2.54 1.43 -18.61
C ARG A 21 -2.86 0.57 -17.39
N LEU A 22 -3.06 1.17 -16.22
CA LEU A 22 -3.43 0.46 -14.99
C LEU A 22 -4.94 0.20 -14.87
N LEU A 23 -5.79 0.75 -15.76
CA LEU A 23 -7.23 0.56 -15.69
C LEU A 23 -7.68 -0.92 -15.65
N PRO A 24 -7.13 -1.85 -16.45
CA PRO A 24 -7.53 -3.25 -16.37
C PRO A 24 -7.26 -3.88 -14.99
N ILE A 25 -6.12 -3.54 -14.38
CA ILE A 25 -5.77 -4.00 -13.03
C ILE A 25 -6.67 -3.36 -11.97
N SER A 26 -7.09 -2.10 -12.18
CA SER A 26 -7.99 -1.41 -11.24
C SER A 26 -9.35 -2.10 -11.07
N LEU A 27 -9.83 -2.87 -12.06
CA LEU A 27 -11.03 -3.70 -11.92
C LEU A 27 -10.86 -4.75 -10.81
N PHE A 28 -9.68 -5.37 -10.72
CA PHE A 28 -9.35 -6.31 -9.65
C PHE A 28 -9.27 -5.60 -8.30
N VAL A 29 -8.67 -4.41 -8.24
CA VAL A 29 -8.61 -3.59 -7.02
C VAL A 29 -10.02 -3.23 -6.53
N MET A 30 -10.96 -2.90 -7.42
CA MET A 30 -12.35 -2.65 -7.05
C MET A 30 -13.03 -3.89 -6.47
N ALA A 31 -12.84 -5.07 -7.09
CA ALA A 31 -13.37 -6.33 -6.57
C ALA A 31 -12.79 -6.66 -5.18
N PHE A 32 -11.49 -6.43 -5.00
CA PHE A 32 -10.80 -6.61 -3.72
C PHE A 32 -11.34 -5.65 -2.65
N GLY A 33 -11.55 -4.38 -3.00
CA GLY A 33 -12.15 -3.38 -2.12
C GLY A 33 -13.58 -3.74 -1.71
N ALA A 34 -14.38 -4.30 -2.62
CA ALA A 34 -15.72 -4.80 -2.30
C ALA A 34 -15.67 -6.00 -1.34
N ALA A 35 -14.72 -6.92 -1.54
CA ALA A 35 -14.49 -8.04 -0.63
C ALA A 35 -14.07 -7.57 0.78
N PHE A 36 -13.20 -6.56 0.86
CA PHE A 36 -12.82 -5.94 2.13
C PHE A 36 -14.01 -5.28 2.81
N GLY A 37 -14.81 -4.50 2.08
CA GLY A 37 -16.02 -3.88 2.61
C GLY A 37 -17.01 -4.91 3.18
N LEU A 38 -17.19 -6.04 2.50
CA LEU A 38 -18.00 -7.15 3.01
C LEU A 38 -17.43 -7.73 4.31
N ALA A 39 -16.11 -8.00 4.35
CA ALA A 39 -15.45 -8.52 5.55
C ALA A 39 -15.53 -7.55 6.73
N ALA A 40 -15.38 -6.25 6.48
CA ALA A 40 -15.48 -5.22 7.50
C ALA A 40 -16.90 -5.15 8.12
N ILE A 41 -17.94 -5.21 7.28
CA ILE A 41 -19.33 -5.26 7.75
C ILE A 41 -19.59 -6.53 8.58
N GLN A 42 -19.08 -7.69 8.14
CA GLN A 42 -19.26 -8.96 8.84
C GLN A 42 -18.59 -8.96 10.22
N ASN A 43 -17.46 -8.26 10.37
CA ASN A 43 -16.74 -8.10 11.64
C ASN A 43 -17.19 -6.87 12.46
N GLY A 44 -18.30 -6.23 12.04
CA GLY A 44 -18.94 -5.17 12.81
C GLY A 44 -18.20 -3.83 12.82
N LEU A 45 -17.29 -3.60 11.86
CA LEU A 45 -16.66 -2.28 11.71
C LEU A 45 -17.71 -1.25 11.28
N SER A 46 -17.61 -0.06 11.86
CA SER A 46 -18.38 1.07 11.38
C SER A 46 -17.94 1.49 9.97
N PRO A 47 -18.81 2.18 9.20
CA PRO A 47 -18.43 2.72 7.91
C PRO A 47 -17.21 3.65 7.99
N LEU A 48 -17.09 4.44 9.07
CA LEU A 48 -15.97 5.34 9.25
C LEU A 48 -14.66 4.59 9.49
N GLU A 49 -14.64 3.57 10.37
CA GLU A 49 -13.45 2.74 10.60
C GLU A 49 -12.99 2.05 9.31
N SER A 50 -13.95 1.50 8.55
CA SER A 50 -13.67 0.84 7.27
C SER A 50 -13.06 1.81 6.25
N LEU A 51 -13.62 3.03 6.15
CA LEU A 51 -13.10 4.07 5.25
C LEU A 51 -11.73 4.59 5.67
N LEU A 52 -11.51 4.79 6.98
CA LEU A 52 -10.22 5.21 7.51
C LEU A 52 -9.15 4.15 7.26
N MET A 53 -9.48 2.87 7.46
CA MET A 53 -8.56 1.78 7.17
C MET A 53 -8.23 1.71 5.67
N SER A 54 -9.24 1.83 4.80
CA SER A 54 -9.04 1.90 3.35
C SER A 54 -8.20 3.10 2.91
N GLY A 55 -8.34 4.26 3.57
CA GLY A 55 -7.59 5.47 3.24
C GLY A 55 -6.16 5.50 3.81
N ALA A 56 -5.91 4.82 4.93
CA ALA A 56 -4.63 4.86 5.63
C ALA A 56 -3.72 3.65 5.35
N VAL A 57 -4.29 2.49 5.01
CA VAL A 57 -3.55 1.23 4.87
C VAL A 57 -3.42 0.85 3.40
N PHE A 58 -2.21 1.01 2.85
CA PHE A 58 -1.86 0.65 1.48
C PHE A 58 -1.44 -0.82 1.33
N ALA A 59 -1.97 -1.70 2.19
CA ALA A 59 -1.56 -3.09 2.28
C ALA A 59 -2.78 -4.01 2.48
N GLY A 60 -3.33 -4.52 1.39
CA GLY A 60 -4.61 -5.21 1.38
C GLY A 60 -4.64 -6.45 2.28
N ALA A 61 -3.60 -7.29 2.22
CA ALA A 61 -3.51 -8.48 3.06
C ALA A 61 -3.56 -8.15 4.57
N SER A 62 -2.94 -7.03 4.97
CA SER A 62 -2.95 -6.60 6.37
C SER A 62 -4.27 -5.98 6.80
N GLN A 63 -5.05 -5.39 5.87
CA GLN A 63 -6.40 -4.93 6.17
C GLN A 63 -7.33 -6.10 6.52
N PHE A 64 -7.29 -7.18 5.73
CA PHE A 64 -8.06 -8.39 6.03
C PHE A 64 -7.63 -9.02 7.36
N ALA A 65 -6.32 -9.15 7.61
CA ALA A 65 -5.83 -9.67 8.88
C ALA A 65 -6.23 -8.78 10.07
N ALA A 66 -6.21 -7.45 9.91
CA ALA A 66 -6.64 -6.52 10.95
C ALA A 66 -8.14 -6.63 11.23
N VAL A 67 -8.97 -6.78 10.19
CA VAL A 67 -10.41 -7.00 10.30
C VAL A 67 -10.72 -8.32 10.99
N ASP A 68 -9.99 -9.39 10.68
CA ASP A 68 -10.18 -10.72 11.28
C ASP A 68 -9.85 -10.74 12.78
N MET A 69 -8.96 -9.83 13.21
CA MET A 69 -8.59 -9.61 14.61
C MET A 69 -9.41 -8.49 15.27
N TRP A 70 -10.35 -7.87 14.54
CA TRP A 70 -11.14 -6.73 15.01
C TRP A 70 -12.30 -7.22 15.89
N GLY A 71 -12.40 -6.71 17.11
CA GLY A 71 -13.40 -7.13 18.08
C GLY A 71 -13.43 -6.24 19.31
N ALA A 72 -14.21 -6.61 20.33
CA ALA A 72 -14.38 -5.79 21.54
C ALA A 72 -13.07 -5.56 22.31
N GLU A 73 -12.16 -6.54 22.29
CA GLU A 73 -10.85 -6.46 22.94
C GLU A 73 -9.73 -6.76 21.93
N VAL A 74 -9.42 -5.78 21.08
CA VAL A 74 -8.28 -5.90 20.17
C VAL A 74 -6.98 -5.83 20.96
N SER A 75 -6.25 -6.94 21.00
CA SER A 75 -4.90 -6.95 21.53
C SER A 75 -3.95 -6.26 20.53
N VAL A 76 -3.54 -5.03 20.86
CA VAL A 76 -2.73 -4.18 19.98
C VAL A 76 -1.38 -4.83 19.64
N LEU A 77 -0.74 -5.50 20.59
CA LEU A 77 0.58 -6.12 20.38
C LEU A 77 0.55 -7.26 19.34
N PRO A 78 -0.32 -8.28 19.44
CA PRO A 78 -0.54 -9.26 18.40
C PRO A 78 -0.90 -8.65 17.04
N LEU A 79 -1.80 -7.66 17.01
CA LEU A 79 -2.17 -6.99 15.76
C LEU A 79 -0.96 -6.34 15.09
N MET A 80 -0.15 -5.59 15.85
CA MET A 80 1.08 -4.99 15.35
C MET A 80 2.07 -6.05 14.84
N ALA A 81 2.23 -7.17 15.55
CA ALA A 81 3.13 -8.23 15.14
C ALA A 81 2.69 -8.90 13.83
N VAL A 82 1.39 -9.19 13.68
CA VAL A 82 0.82 -9.77 12.45
C VAL A 82 0.93 -8.79 11.27
N VAL A 83 0.52 -7.54 11.48
CA VAL A 83 0.62 -6.49 10.45
C VAL A 83 2.08 -6.28 10.03
N PHE A 84 3.02 -6.22 10.97
CA PHE A 84 4.45 -6.11 10.68
C PHE A 84 4.97 -7.32 9.90
N ALA A 85 4.62 -8.53 10.32
CA ALA A 85 5.05 -9.76 9.66
C ALA A 85 4.57 -9.81 8.20
N ILE A 86 3.29 -9.52 7.95
CA ILE A 86 2.71 -9.44 6.60
C ILE A 86 3.41 -8.36 5.77
N ASN A 87 3.60 -7.17 6.36
CA ASN A 87 4.15 -6.02 5.66
C ASN A 87 5.67 -6.03 5.51
N SER A 88 6.39 -6.97 6.13
CA SER A 88 7.84 -7.12 5.98
C SER A 88 8.29 -7.19 4.51
N ARG A 89 7.40 -7.60 3.59
CA ARG A 89 7.60 -7.53 2.13
C ARG A 89 7.93 -6.13 1.62
N HIS A 90 7.42 -5.08 2.25
CA HIS A 90 7.73 -3.68 1.90
C HIS A 90 9.20 -3.34 2.18
N LEU A 91 9.88 -4.02 3.10
CA LEU A 91 11.32 -3.84 3.31
C LEU A 91 12.11 -4.34 2.10
N LEU A 92 11.73 -5.49 1.54
CA LEU A 92 12.34 -6.05 0.34
C LEU A 92 12.03 -5.22 -0.91
N MET A 93 10.78 -4.74 -1.05
CA MET A 93 10.39 -3.81 -2.11
C MET A 93 11.16 -2.49 -2.00
N GLY A 94 11.31 -1.94 -0.79
CA GLY A 94 12.12 -0.74 -0.56
C GLY A 94 13.59 -0.94 -0.93
N ALA A 95 14.16 -2.10 -0.59
CA ALA A 95 15.53 -2.46 -0.96
C ALA A 95 15.71 -2.59 -2.48
N SER A 96 14.72 -3.15 -3.20
CA SER A 96 14.78 -3.26 -4.66
C SER A 96 14.63 -1.91 -5.37
N LEU A 97 13.90 -0.96 -4.77
CA LEU A 97 13.75 0.41 -5.26
C LEU A 97 14.95 1.32 -4.93
N TYR A 98 15.78 0.94 -3.95
CA TYR A 98 16.90 1.77 -3.49
C TYR A 98 17.85 2.22 -4.62
N PRO A 99 18.30 1.37 -5.56
CA PRO A 99 19.19 1.79 -6.64
C PRO A 99 18.61 2.90 -7.53
N MET A 100 17.27 2.97 -7.64
CA MET A 100 16.54 3.95 -8.44
C MET A 100 16.29 5.25 -7.68
N LEU A 101 16.20 5.17 -6.35
CA LEU A 101 15.89 6.31 -5.47
C LEU A 101 17.13 6.87 -4.74
N LYS A 102 18.31 6.26 -4.90
CA LYS A 102 19.55 6.62 -4.17
C LYS A 102 19.99 8.07 -4.34
N ASP A 103 19.64 8.70 -5.46
CA ASP A 103 20.00 10.08 -5.78
C ASP A 103 18.90 11.08 -5.36
N VAL A 104 17.76 10.60 -4.89
CA VAL A 104 16.66 11.41 -4.34
C VAL A 104 16.94 11.75 -2.88
N THR A 105 16.72 13.00 -2.47
CA THR A 105 16.88 13.44 -1.08
C THR A 105 16.13 12.52 -0.09
N PRO A 106 16.68 12.19 1.09
CA PRO A 106 16.08 11.22 2.02
C PRO A 106 14.60 11.48 2.34
N GLY A 107 14.21 12.73 2.60
CA GLY A 107 12.81 13.08 2.87
C GLY A 107 11.86 12.66 1.75
N LYS A 108 12.15 13.09 0.51
CA LYS A 108 11.37 12.69 -0.67
C LYS A 108 11.38 11.18 -0.91
N ARG A 109 12.52 10.51 -0.67
CA ARG A 109 12.63 9.06 -0.80
C ARG A 109 11.68 8.34 0.15
N TYR A 110 11.70 8.69 1.44
CA TYR A 110 10.79 8.09 2.42
C TYR A 110 9.33 8.44 2.14
N SER A 111 9.02 9.66 1.67
CA SER A 111 7.66 10.01 1.24
C SER A 111 7.16 9.15 0.07
N LEU A 112 8.03 8.82 -0.90
CA LEU A 112 7.67 7.93 -2.00
C LEU A 112 7.43 6.50 -1.52
N LEU A 113 8.23 6.02 -0.56
CA LEU A 113 8.07 4.69 0.03
C LEU A 113 6.84 4.59 0.95
N LEU A 114 6.39 5.70 1.54
CA LEU A 114 5.23 5.74 2.44
C LEU A 114 3.93 5.32 1.75
N VAL A 115 3.77 5.66 0.47
CA VAL A 115 2.58 5.36 -0.35
C VAL A 115 2.77 4.14 -1.24
N MET A 116 3.81 3.34 -0.97
CA MET A 116 4.01 2.07 -1.65
C MET A 116 2.86 1.13 -1.29
N THR A 117 2.25 0.55 -2.32
CA THR A 117 1.14 -0.39 -2.18
C THR A 117 1.52 -1.75 -2.75
N ASP A 118 0.82 -2.75 -2.25
CA ASP A 118 1.18 -4.16 -2.31
C ASP A 118 0.42 -4.98 -3.36
#